data_AF-A0A2E2KXQ2-F1
#
_entry.id   AF-A0A2E2KXQ2-F1
#
_cell.length_a   1.000
_cell.length_b   1.000
_cell.length_c   1.000
_cell.angle_alpha   90.00
_cell.angle_beta   90.00
_cell.angle_gamma   90.00
#
_symmetry.space_group_name_H-M   'P 1'
#
loop_
_entity.id
_entity.type
_entity.pdbx_description
1 polymer ?
#
loop_
_entity_poly.entity_id
_entity_poly.type
_entity_poly.pdbx_seq_one_letter_code
_entity_poly.pdbx_strand_id
1 'polypeptide(L)'
;MFPPFDIWAPMFRAPFSGDVNQAIVPRFFSPDYKGVPEIEDKVQTQVASYGTQLGKILEALQALSDQTGTPLPEIDKLVAGVEEVKKASREELRADAEAALARLKAVDRPAWRAMTGQE
;
A
#
# COMPACT_ATOMS: atom_id res chain seq x y z
N MET A 1 -8.41 -20.49 6.20
CA MET A 1 -7.06 -20.62 5.63
C MET A 1 -6.20 -19.60 6.35
N PHE A 2 -5.20 -20.04 7.12
CA PHE A 2 -4.37 -19.13 7.91
C PHE A 2 -3.41 -18.39 6.96
N PRO A 3 -3.41 -17.04 6.95
CA PRO A 3 -2.43 -16.29 6.19
C PRO A 3 -1.02 -16.58 6.71
N PRO A 4 0.01 -16.52 5.85
CA PRO A 4 1.39 -16.90 6.19
C PRO A 4 2.02 -16.07 7.34
N PHE A 5 1.40 -14.96 7.74
CA PHE A 5 1.86 -14.13 8.86
C PHE A 5 1.52 -14.71 10.25
N ASP A 6 0.58 -15.66 10.37
CA ASP A 6 0.14 -16.21 11.67
C ASP A 6 1.16 -17.19 12.32
N ILE A 7 2.18 -17.61 11.58
CA ILE A 7 3.22 -18.54 12.06
C ILE A 7 4.29 -17.83 12.89
N TRP A 8 4.53 -16.54 12.62
CA TRP A 8 5.62 -15.77 13.23
C TRP A 8 5.17 -14.84 14.38
N ALA A 9 3.87 -14.67 14.59
CA ALA A 9 3.29 -13.91 15.69
C ALA A 9 2.02 -14.59 16.22
N PRO A 10 2.14 -15.58 17.14
CA PRO A 10 0.98 -16.29 17.64
C PRO A 10 0.08 -15.34 18.45
N MET A 11 -1.09 -14.99 17.91
CA MET A 11 -2.11 -14.25 18.62
C MET A 11 -2.71 -15.13 19.73
N PHE A 12 -2.30 -14.88 20.97
CA PHE A 12 -2.89 -15.50 22.15
C PHE A 12 -4.29 -14.91 22.41
N ARG A 13 -5.34 -15.74 22.29
CA ARG A 13 -6.74 -15.34 22.54
C ARG A 13 -7.24 -16.01 23.82
N ALA A 14 -7.49 -15.24 24.87
CA ALA A 14 -8.13 -15.76 26.08
C ALA A 14 -9.64 -15.93 25.88
N PRO A 15 -10.29 -16.97 26.47
CA PRO A 15 -11.74 -17.10 26.39
C PRO A 15 -12.41 -15.87 27.01
N PHE A 16 -13.40 -15.29 26.33
CA PHE A 16 -14.08 -14.02 26.67
C PHE A 16 -13.26 -12.74 26.48
N SER A 17 -12.01 -12.82 25.98
CA SER A 17 -11.34 -11.66 25.40
C SER A 17 -11.99 -11.42 24.04
N GLY A 18 -12.89 -10.44 23.96
CA GLY A 18 -13.43 -9.98 22.69
C GLY A 18 -12.29 -9.75 21.71
N ASP A 19 -12.50 -10.14 20.45
CA ASP A 19 -11.49 -10.04 19.40
C ASP A 19 -11.09 -8.55 19.23
N VAL A 20 -10.01 -8.11 19.87
CA VAL A 20 -9.45 -6.77 19.66
C VAL A 20 -8.65 -6.81 18.35
N ASN A 21 -9.36 -7.09 17.26
CA ASN A 21 -8.83 -7.08 15.92
C ASN A 21 -8.84 -5.63 15.42
N GLN A 22 -7.81 -4.87 15.79
CA GLN A 22 -7.54 -3.54 15.22
C GLN A 22 -7.02 -3.73 13.79
N ALA A 23 -7.90 -4.12 12.88
CA ALA A 23 -7.56 -4.16 11.46
C ALA A 23 -7.41 -2.72 10.97
N ILE A 24 -6.18 -2.36 10.58
CA ILE A 24 -5.83 -1.04 10.02
C ILE A 24 -6.16 -0.99 8.50
N VAL A 25 -6.86 -1.99 7.98
CA VAL A 25 -7.29 -2.07 6.57
C VAL A 25 -8.74 -1.61 6.43
N PRO A 26 -9.13 -1.00 5.29
CA PRO A 26 -10.53 -0.69 5.02
C PRO A 26 -11.31 -2.00 5.03
N ARG A 27 -12.11 -2.21 6.09
CA ARG A 27 -13.11 -3.27 6.09
C ARG A 27 -14.29 -2.70 5.32
N PHE A 28 -14.66 -3.31 4.20
CA PHE A 28 -15.82 -2.96 3.38
C PHE A 28 -17.16 -2.93 4.13
N PHE A 29 -17.19 -3.25 5.44
CA PHE A 29 -18.33 -3.17 6.35
C PHE A 29 -17.91 -2.90 7.82
N SER A 30 -16.91 -2.03 8.06
CA SER A 30 -16.53 -1.68 9.43
C SER A 30 -17.60 -0.83 10.11
N PRO A 31 -18.02 -1.12 11.36
CA PRO A 31 -18.88 -0.24 12.16
C PRO A 31 -18.10 0.96 12.74
N ASP A 32 -16.84 1.15 12.33
CA ASP A 32 -15.94 2.19 12.84
C ASP A 32 -16.26 3.58 12.26
N TYR A 33 -17.11 3.64 11.24
CA TYR A 33 -17.56 4.89 10.63
C TYR A 33 -18.61 5.56 11.51
N LYS A 34 -18.31 6.78 12.01
CA LYS A 34 -19.22 7.54 12.89
C LYS A 34 -20.25 8.36 12.09
N GLY A 35 -20.02 8.55 10.79
CA GLY A 35 -20.89 9.26 9.85
C GLY A 35 -21.50 8.34 8.80
N VAL A 36 -21.60 8.82 7.55
CA VAL A 36 -22.19 8.06 6.44
C VAL A 36 -21.13 7.09 5.87
N PRO A 37 -21.29 5.77 6.04
CA PRO A 37 -20.25 4.79 5.70
C PRO A 37 -19.77 4.88 4.24
N GLU A 38 -20.67 5.11 3.29
CA GLU A 38 -20.35 5.19 1.86
C GLU A 38 -19.50 6.42 1.51
N ILE A 39 -19.65 7.51 2.29
CA ILE A 39 -18.83 8.71 2.12
C ILE A 39 -17.45 8.46 2.74
N GLU A 40 -17.39 7.87 3.93
CA GLU A 40 -16.14 7.61 4.64
C GLU A 40 -15.24 6.61 3.88
N ASP A 41 -15.83 5.55 3.30
CA ASP A 41 -15.11 4.60 2.45
C ASP A 41 -14.52 5.28 1.20
N LYS A 42 -15.29 6.13 0.51
CA LYS A 42 -14.80 6.89 -0.64
C LYS A 42 -13.68 7.84 -0.27
N VAL A 43 -13.79 8.53 0.85
CA VAL A 43 -12.72 9.43 1.33
C VAL A 43 -11.45 8.64 1.61
N GLN A 44 -11.55 7.49 2.30
CA GLN A 44 -10.40 6.66 2.66
C GLN A 44 -9.75 5.99 1.44
N THR A 45 -10.53 5.52 0.48
CA THR A 45 -10.02 4.78 -0.69
C THR A 45 -9.52 5.71 -1.80
N GLN A 46 -10.13 6.87 -1.98
CA GLN A 46 -9.87 7.73 -3.16
C GLN A 46 -9.10 9.02 -2.85
N VAL A 47 -9.22 9.56 -1.63
CA VAL A 47 -8.69 10.90 -1.31
C VAL A 47 -7.56 10.83 -0.30
N ALA A 48 -7.80 10.18 0.84
CA ALA A 48 -6.94 10.24 2.01
C ALA A 48 -6.71 8.83 2.57
N SER A 49 -6.08 7.96 1.77
CA SER A 49 -5.61 6.68 2.27
C SER A 49 -4.66 6.87 3.45
N TYR A 50 -4.53 5.88 4.33
CA TYR A 50 -3.59 5.95 5.45
C TYR A 50 -2.16 6.25 4.99
N GLY A 51 -1.71 5.67 3.88
CA GLY A 51 -0.40 5.98 3.28
C GLY A 51 -0.28 7.45 2.86
N THR A 52 -1.34 8.03 2.29
CA THR A 52 -1.39 9.46 1.92
C THR A 52 -1.34 10.36 3.16
N GLN A 53 -2.11 10.02 4.20
CA GLN A 53 -2.15 10.79 5.46
C GLN A 53 -0.79 10.75 6.17
N LEU A 54 -0.20 9.56 6.31
CA LEU A 54 1.13 9.40 6.90
C LEU A 54 2.20 10.10 6.07
N GLY A 55 2.13 10.02 4.73
CA GLY A 55 3.03 10.74 3.84
C GLY A 55 3.03 12.25 4.10
N LYS A 56 1.85 12.86 4.26
CA LYS A 56 1.73 14.29 4.59
C LYS A 56 2.34 14.64 5.95
N ILE A 57 2.21 13.76 6.94
CA ILE A 57 2.82 13.95 8.26
C ILE A 57 4.35 13.87 8.17
N LEU A 58 4.89 12.88 7.44
CA LEU A 58 6.34 12.74 7.23
C LEU A 58 6.92 13.95 6.48
N GLU A 59 6.26 14.41 5.43
CA GLU A 59 6.63 15.63 4.70
C GLU A 59 6.69 16.85 5.63
N ALA A 60 5.68 17.02 6.51
CA ALA A 60 5.65 18.12 7.46
C ALA A 60 6.77 18.01 8.51
N LEU A 61 7.07 16.80 9.01
CA LEU A 61 8.14 16.58 9.97
C LEU A 61 9.52 16.87 9.36
N GLN A 62 9.76 16.45 8.12
CA GLN A 62 11.00 16.78 7.40
C GLN A 62 11.15 18.30 7.18
N ALA A 63 10.08 18.98 6.77
CA ALA A 63 10.08 20.43 6.61
C ALA A 63 10.35 21.19 7.93
N LEU A 64 9.91 20.64 9.07
CA LEU A 64 10.21 21.19 10.40
C LEU A 64 11.65 20.87 10.84
N SER A 65 12.13 19.66 10.57
CA SER A 65 13.54 19.26 10.79
C SER A 65 14.49 20.25 10.13
N ASP A 66 14.25 20.55 8.85
CA ASP A 66 15.07 21.47 8.06
C ASP A 66 15.06 22.90 8.63
N GLN A 67 13.89 23.40 9.05
CA GLN A 67 13.77 24.75 9.61
C GLN A 67 14.39 24.89 11.01
N THR A 68 14.34 23.83 11.80
CA THR A 68 14.83 23.84 13.19
C THR A 68 16.28 23.35 13.30
N GLY A 69 16.85 22.82 12.22
CA GLY A 69 18.15 22.16 12.22
C GLY A 69 18.18 20.92 13.14
N THR A 70 17.03 20.33 13.43
CA THR A 70 16.92 19.17 14.32
C THR A 70 16.83 17.89 13.49
N PRO A 71 17.89 17.07 13.44
CA PRO A 71 17.90 15.89 12.57
C PRO A 71 16.89 14.83 13.05
N LEU A 72 16.18 14.23 12.10
CA LEU A 72 15.21 13.15 12.36
C LEU A 72 15.62 11.85 11.64
N PRO A 73 16.74 11.21 12.03
CA PRO A 73 17.34 10.11 11.28
C PRO A 73 16.41 8.90 11.09
N GLU A 74 15.53 8.62 12.05
CA GLU A 74 14.56 7.52 11.93
C GLU A 74 13.43 7.84 10.94
N ILE A 75 13.03 9.12 10.85
CA ILE A 75 12.04 9.59 9.85
C ILE A 75 12.66 9.53 8.46
N ASP A 76 13.90 9.98 8.30
CA ASP A 76 14.61 9.94 7.03
C ASP A 76 14.81 8.51 6.54
N LYS A 77 15.19 7.61 7.45
CA LYS A 77 15.30 6.18 7.16
C LYS A 77 13.96 5.58 6.74
N LEU A 78 12.87 5.95 7.42
CA LEU A 78 11.53 5.49 7.08
C LEU A 78 11.10 5.97 5.69
N VAL A 79 11.30 7.25 5.37
CA VAL A 79 10.98 7.83 4.06
C VAL A 79 11.80 7.14 2.96
N ALA A 80 13.10 6.95 3.18
CA ALA A 80 13.97 6.26 2.23
C ALA A 80 13.51 4.81 1.97
N GLY A 81 13.16 4.07 3.02
CA GLY A 81 12.66 2.69 2.91
C GLY A 81 11.33 2.61 2.12
N VAL A 82 10.42 3.58 2.32
CA VAL A 82 9.18 3.64 1.54
C VAL A 82 9.45 3.85 0.04
N GLU A 83 10.38 4.74 -0.30
CA GLU A 83 10.73 4.99 -1.71
C GLU A 83 11.45 3.80 -2.35
N GLU A 84 12.29 3.09 -1.59
CA GLU A 84 12.92 1.85 -2.04
C GLU A 84 11.88 0.77 -2.39
N VAL A 85 10.91 0.53 -1.49
CA VAL A 85 9.83 -0.44 -1.74
C VAL A 85 9.00 -0.03 -2.95
N LYS A 86 8.60 1.25 -3.08
CA LYS A 86 7.86 1.74 -4.25
C LYS A 86 8.63 1.52 -5.54
N LYS A 87 9.94 1.76 -5.53
CA LYS A 87 10.80 1.55 -6.70
C LYS A 87 10.86 0.07 -7.06
N ALA A 88 11.15 -0.80 -6.11
CA ALA A 88 11.22 -2.24 -6.32
C ALA A 88 9.88 -2.78 -6.88
N SER A 89 8.75 -2.40 -6.30
CA SER A 89 7.43 -2.83 -6.78
C SER A 89 7.12 -2.33 -8.19
N ARG A 90 7.58 -1.13 -8.59
CA ARG A 90 7.42 -0.64 -9.97
C ARG A 90 8.28 -1.42 -10.95
N GLU A 91 9.49 -1.81 -10.55
CA GLU A 91 10.39 -2.63 -11.36
C GLU A 91 9.84 -4.05 -11.56
N GLU A 92 9.32 -4.67 -10.49
CA GLU A 92 8.64 -5.97 -10.57
C GLU A 92 7.41 -5.91 -11.47
N LEU A 93 6.53 -4.92 -11.28
CA LEU A 93 5.33 -4.75 -12.11
C LEU A 93 5.69 -4.58 -13.60
N ARG A 94 6.78 -3.86 -13.88
CA ARG A 94 7.28 -3.69 -15.24
C ARG A 94 7.79 -5.02 -15.81
N ALA A 95 8.59 -5.77 -15.05
CA ALA A 95 9.11 -7.06 -15.49
C ALA A 95 7.97 -8.05 -15.79
N ASP A 96 6.94 -8.07 -14.94
CA ASP A 96 5.75 -8.89 -15.15
C ASP A 96 4.98 -8.48 -16.42
N ALA A 97 4.82 -7.18 -16.65
CA ALA A 97 4.19 -6.66 -17.86
C ALA A 97 4.98 -7.03 -19.13
N GLU A 98 6.30 -6.91 -19.10
CA GLU A 98 7.19 -7.30 -20.21
C GLU A 98 7.10 -8.82 -20.49
N ALA A 99 7.09 -9.64 -19.45
CA ALA A 99 6.93 -11.09 -19.58
C ALA A 99 5.54 -11.47 -20.14
N ALA A 100 4.48 -10.80 -19.67
CA ALA A 100 3.12 -11.00 -20.19
C ALA A 100 3.02 -10.61 -21.68
N LEU A 101 3.61 -9.48 -22.06
CA LEU A 101 3.69 -9.03 -23.46
C LEU A 101 4.46 -10.03 -24.34
N ALA A 102 5.58 -10.56 -23.85
CA ALA A 102 6.37 -11.56 -24.58
C ALA A 102 5.57 -12.85 -24.83
N ARG A 103 4.81 -13.31 -23.82
CA ARG A 103 3.91 -14.46 -23.96
C ARG A 103 2.81 -14.19 -24.98
N LEU A 104 2.17 -13.02 -24.92
CA LEU A 104 1.15 -12.62 -25.89
C LEU A 104 1.70 -12.61 -27.31
N LYS A 105 2.89 -12.05 -27.53
CA LYS A 105 3.55 -12.01 -28.84
C LYS A 105 3.82 -13.40 -29.43
N ALA A 106 4.08 -14.39 -28.58
CA ALA A 106 4.38 -15.76 -28.99
C ALA A 106 3.12 -16.54 -29.41
N VAL A 107 1.99 -16.28 -28.74
CA VAL A 107 0.72 -17.01 -28.97
C VAL A 107 -0.19 -16.29 -29.97
N ASP A 108 -0.25 -14.96 -29.91
CA ASP A 108 -1.12 -14.12 -30.74
C ASP A 108 -0.42 -12.80 -31.09
N ARG A 109 0.32 -12.82 -32.20
CA ARG A 109 1.06 -11.66 -32.70
C ARG A 109 0.15 -10.50 -33.15
N PRO A 110 -0.98 -10.72 -33.83
CA PRO A 110 -1.97 -9.66 -34.10
C PRO A 110 -2.48 -8.96 -32.85
N ALA A 111 -2.89 -9.69 -31.81
CA ALA A 111 -3.37 -9.10 -30.56
C ALA A 111 -2.27 -8.31 -29.83
N TRP A 112 -1.03 -8.82 -29.82
CA TRP A 112 0.13 -8.10 -29.28
C TRP A 112 0.37 -6.76 -29.99
N ARG A 113 0.30 -6.73 -31.33
CA ARG A 113 0.43 -5.50 -32.13
C ARG A 113 -0.65 -4.47 -31.80
N ALA A 114 -1.91 -4.92 -31.72
CA ALA A 114 -3.03 -4.05 -31.35
C ALA A 114 -2.85 -3.42 -29.96
N MET A 115 -2.32 -4.18 -28.99
CA MET A 115 -2.11 -3.70 -27.61
C MET A 115 -0.88 -2.79 -27.46
N THR A 116 0.16 -3.00 -28.26
CA THR A 116 1.42 -2.22 -28.17
C THR A 116 1.48 -1.04 -29.13
N GLY A 117 0.55 -0.93 -30.08
CA GLY A 117 0.55 0.13 -31.09
C GLY A 117 1.71 0.02 -32.09
N GLN A 118 2.33 -1.16 -32.23
CA GLN A 118 3.38 -1.41 -33.23
C GLN A 118 2.77 -2.11 -34.46
N GLU A 119 2.92 -1.50 -35.65
CA GLU A 119 2.48 -2.06 -36.94
C GLU A 119 3.27 -3.31 -37.38
#